data_AF-A0A8H4RLL6-F1
#
_entry.id   AF-A0A8H4RLL6-F1
#
_cell.length_a   1.000
_cell.length_b   1.000
_cell.length_c   1.000
_cell.angle_alpha   90.00
_cell.angle_beta   90.00
_cell.angle_gamma   90.00
#
_symmetry.space_group_name_H-M   'P 1'
#
loop_
_entity.id
_entity.type
_entity.pdbx_description
1 polymer ?
#
loop_
_entity_poly.entity_id
_entity_poly.type
_entity_poly.pdbx_seq_one_letter_code
_entity_poly.pdbx_strand_id
1 'polypeptide(L)'
;MRLKATYALLGLLSLTIAQEIAQEFLAYDFIDTQAAIQATAMNKTQADAICASDPFYGPNYEAVMKDGVPVGCVCKPSVCPQPCFGNPYIDPKTGGRGCCSLDQKYSYDNTSLTGACCGNGTSYAYDPVAGVGGCCNGPTPGFYPPTYSCSCGAPKPLPPDECTKPFPKSVQNGGKNYLTYTGRATYATNIPGGGDAKTFNQCLAACSATSNCVALDFITDLKQCYLKSDGNDKVPSRQQNNVDSAIIPACLTKNDKCPALNQTIKVYGGQGYTFYCGRVLGTGNVKPTYTTPDLFTCVSDCSKTPGCQGVNYPAAGGAGACNLKSNYESPPKTVNAYYVAAVVLKQRVGGSSVESEL
;
A
#
# COMPACT_ATOMS: atom_id res chain seq x y z
N MET A 1 59.59 -3.43 -73.60
CA MET A 1 59.42 -4.84 -73.19
C MET A 1 59.44 -4.90 -71.66
N ARG A 2 58.49 -5.65 -71.08
CA ARG A 2 58.19 -5.92 -69.66
C ARG A 2 56.95 -5.22 -69.09
N LEU A 3 55.94 -6.08 -68.86
CA LEU A 3 54.89 -6.12 -67.84
C LEU A 3 53.88 -4.95 -67.82
N LYS A 4 52.59 -5.06 -68.18
CA LYS A 4 51.67 -6.20 -68.45
C LYS A 4 51.72 -7.34 -67.42
N ALA A 5 51.44 -7.04 -66.14
CA ALA A 5 51.06 -8.04 -65.13
C ALA A 5 50.54 -7.37 -63.83
N THR A 6 49.51 -6.53 -63.90
CA THR A 6 48.90 -5.99 -62.65
C THR A 6 47.42 -5.61 -62.75
N TYR A 7 46.75 -5.92 -63.86
CA TYR A 7 45.32 -5.63 -64.06
C TYR A 7 44.47 -6.88 -64.33
N ALA A 8 44.93 -8.04 -63.86
CA ALA A 8 44.18 -9.30 -63.98
C ALA A 8 43.88 -9.98 -62.62
N LEU A 9 44.34 -9.41 -61.49
CA LEU A 9 44.04 -9.96 -60.15
C LEU A 9 42.97 -9.17 -59.38
N LEU A 10 42.57 -7.98 -59.83
CA LEU A 10 41.50 -7.19 -59.19
C LEU A 10 40.12 -7.44 -59.80
N GLY A 11 40.02 -8.13 -60.93
CA GLY A 11 38.74 -8.50 -61.57
C GLY A 11 38.19 -9.88 -61.17
N LEU A 12 38.99 -10.70 -60.46
CA LEU A 12 38.60 -12.05 -60.01
C LEU A 12 38.27 -12.11 -58.51
N LEU A 13 38.47 -11.02 -57.77
CA LEU A 13 38.04 -10.87 -56.37
C LEU A 13 36.69 -10.14 -56.22
N SER A 14 36.17 -9.56 -57.30
CA SER A 14 34.87 -8.89 -57.34
C SER A 14 33.72 -9.77 -57.86
N LEU A 15 34.01 -10.99 -58.34
CA LEU A 15 32.99 -11.92 -58.84
C LEU A 15 32.66 -13.08 -57.87
N THR A 16 33.47 -13.33 -56.86
CA THR A 16 33.19 -14.36 -55.84
C THR A 16 32.42 -13.83 -54.62
N ILE A 17 32.42 -12.51 -54.38
CA ILE A 17 31.60 -11.90 -53.31
C ILE A 17 30.16 -11.59 -53.79
N ALA A 18 29.96 -11.45 -55.12
CA ALA A 18 28.63 -11.20 -55.67
C ALA A 18 27.74 -12.47 -55.75
N GLN A 19 28.31 -13.66 -55.61
CA GLN A 19 27.59 -14.92 -55.76
C GLN A 19 27.19 -15.59 -54.43
N GLU A 20 27.79 -15.17 -53.31
CA GLU A 20 27.32 -15.56 -51.95
C GLU A 20 26.26 -14.60 -51.38
N ILE A 21 26.18 -13.35 -51.85
CA ILE A 21 25.12 -12.40 -51.41
C ILE A 21 23.78 -12.64 -52.14
N ALA A 22 23.79 -13.32 -53.29
CA ALA A 22 22.57 -13.64 -54.03
C ALA A 22 21.80 -14.88 -53.50
N GLN A 23 22.38 -15.63 -52.55
CA GLN A 23 21.69 -16.75 -51.88
C GLN A 23 21.07 -16.37 -50.52
N GLU A 24 21.33 -15.18 -49.98
CA GLU A 24 20.59 -14.63 -48.84
C GLU A 24 19.39 -13.75 -49.25
N PHE A 25 19.30 -13.33 -50.51
CA PHE A 25 18.19 -12.50 -51.00
C PHE A 25 16.97 -13.29 -51.52
N LEU A 26 17.01 -14.63 -51.53
CA LEU A 26 15.85 -15.48 -51.86
C LEU A 26 15.24 -16.18 -50.62
N ALA A 27 15.70 -15.83 -49.42
CA ALA A 27 15.05 -16.19 -48.16
C ALA A 27 14.26 -15.01 -47.54
N TYR A 28 14.05 -13.93 -48.29
CA TYR A 28 13.33 -12.74 -47.84
C TYR A 28 11.97 -12.50 -48.52
N ASP A 29 11.53 -13.40 -49.41
CA ASP A 29 10.20 -13.34 -50.05
C ASP A 29 9.30 -14.54 -49.69
N PHE A 30 9.57 -15.20 -48.56
CA PHE A 30 8.70 -16.26 -48.03
C PHE A 30 8.38 -16.11 -46.53
N ILE A 31 8.30 -14.86 -46.06
CA ILE A 31 7.58 -14.50 -44.82
C ILE A 31 6.76 -13.23 -45.09
N ASP A 32 5.90 -13.30 -46.11
CA ASP A 32 4.80 -12.34 -46.28
C ASP A 32 3.45 -13.07 -46.40
N THR A 33 3.26 -14.06 -45.52
CA THR A 33 1.97 -14.72 -45.23
C THR A 33 1.64 -14.71 -43.73
N GLN A 34 2.18 -13.75 -42.97
CA GLN A 34 1.94 -13.61 -41.53
C GLN A 34 1.44 -12.21 -41.09
N ALA A 35 1.06 -11.31 -42.02
CA ALA A 35 0.48 -10.01 -41.68
C ALA A 35 -0.93 -9.77 -42.26
N ALA A 36 -1.55 -10.80 -42.84
CA ALA A 36 -2.95 -10.75 -43.25
C ALA A 36 -3.63 -12.14 -43.17
N ILE A 37 -3.33 -12.93 -42.13
CA ILE A 37 -4.47 -13.56 -41.46
C ILE A 37 -5.17 -12.37 -40.84
N GLN A 38 -6.17 -11.83 -41.56
CA GLN A 38 -7.25 -11.12 -40.92
C GLN A 38 -7.50 -11.88 -39.63
N ALA A 39 -7.28 -11.26 -38.48
CA ALA A 39 -7.99 -11.67 -37.28
C ALA A 39 -9.44 -11.56 -37.71
N THR A 40 -9.99 -12.64 -38.29
CA THR A 40 -11.38 -12.74 -38.68
C THR A 40 -12.06 -12.41 -37.37
N ALA A 41 -12.64 -11.21 -37.29
CA ALA A 41 -13.03 -10.62 -36.02
C ALA A 41 -13.80 -11.70 -35.27
N MET A 42 -13.18 -12.24 -34.21
CA MET A 42 -13.67 -13.46 -33.58
C MET A 42 -15.07 -13.14 -33.11
N ASN A 43 -16.07 -13.77 -33.74
CA ASN A 43 -17.43 -13.39 -33.46
C ASN A 43 -17.79 -13.90 -32.06
N LYS A 44 -18.81 -13.29 -31.45
CA LYS A 44 -19.25 -13.61 -30.09
C LYS A 44 -19.46 -15.12 -29.89
N THR A 45 -20.03 -15.81 -30.88
CA THR A 45 -20.28 -17.25 -30.82
C THR A 45 -18.99 -18.08 -30.74
N GLN A 46 -17.95 -17.70 -31.48
CA GLN A 46 -16.63 -18.35 -31.39
C GLN A 46 -15.97 -18.08 -30.04
N ALA A 47 -16.05 -16.83 -29.55
CA ALA A 47 -15.52 -16.48 -28.23
C ALA A 47 -16.26 -17.20 -27.08
N ASP A 48 -17.58 -17.35 -27.19
CA ASP A 48 -18.40 -18.13 -26.25
C ASP A 48 -18.06 -19.61 -26.28
N ALA A 49 -17.84 -20.20 -27.46
CA ALA A 49 -17.41 -21.59 -27.58
C ALA A 49 -16.07 -21.82 -26.88
N ILE A 50 -15.13 -20.86 -26.97
CA ILE A 50 -13.86 -20.91 -26.25
C ILE A 50 -14.10 -20.87 -24.73
N CYS A 51 -14.87 -19.90 -24.24
CA CYS A 51 -15.22 -19.80 -22.82
C CYS A 51 -15.94 -21.05 -22.29
N ALA A 52 -16.81 -21.67 -23.09
CA ALA A 52 -17.57 -22.87 -22.71
C ALA A 52 -16.77 -24.18 -22.81
N SER A 53 -15.80 -24.24 -23.73
CA SER A 53 -14.93 -25.40 -23.94
C SER A 53 -13.81 -25.51 -22.90
N ASP A 54 -13.57 -24.43 -22.17
CA ASP A 54 -12.54 -24.40 -21.15
C ASP A 54 -12.92 -25.36 -20.00
N PRO A 55 -12.09 -26.37 -19.69
CA PRO A 55 -12.37 -27.37 -18.66
C PRO A 55 -12.50 -26.78 -17.25
N PHE A 56 -12.11 -25.52 -17.02
CA PHE A 56 -12.25 -24.80 -15.76
C PHE A 56 -13.53 -23.94 -15.70
N TYR A 57 -14.01 -23.43 -16.83
CA TYR A 57 -15.15 -22.52 -16.89
C TYR A 57 -16.47 -23.27 -17.16
N GLY A 58 -16.44 -24.34 -17.97
CA GLY A 58 -17.62 -25.11 -18.27
C GLY A 58 -18.72 -24.29 -18.98
N PRO A 59 -19.92 -24.86 -19.19
CA PRO A 59 -20.94 -24.30 -20.08
C PRO A 59 -21.59 -22.99 -19.60
N ASN A 60 -21.22 -22.47 -18.43
CA ASN A 60 -21.86 -21.31 -17.80
C ASN A 60 -21.16 -19.98 -18.09
N TYR A 61 -20.09 -19.95 -18.89
CA TYR A 61 -19.33 -18.73 -19.16
C TYR A 61 -19.57 -18.21 -20.58
N GLU A 62 -19.76 -16.90 -20.68
CA GLU A 62 -19.89 -16.16 -21.93
C GLU A 62 -18.74 -15.16 -22.08
N ALA A 63 -18.23 -14.96 -23.29
CA ALA A 63 -17.23 -13.97 -23.58
C ALA A 63 -17.77 -12.55 -23.38
N VAL A 64 -16.93 -11.66 -22.85
CA VAL A 64 -17.15 -10.21 -22.81
C VAL A 64 -16.49 -9.62 -24.05
N MET A 65 -17.25 -8.85 -24.82
CA MET A 65 -16.73 -8.16 -25.99
C MET A 65 -16.59 -6.66 -25.68
N LYS A 66 -15.50 -6.05 -26.11
CA LYS A 66 -15.29 -4.61 -26.12
C LYS A 66 -14.84 -4.20 -27.52
N ASP A 67 -15.59 -3.31 -28.17
CA ASP A 67 -15.30 -2.81 -29.52
C ASP A 67 -15.12 -3.94 -30.57
N GLY A 68 -15.91 -5.01 -30.45
CA GLY A 68 -15.84 -6.17 -31.33
C GLY A 68 -14.71 -7.16 -31.02
N VAL A 69 -13.94 -6.93 -29.95
CA VAL A 69 -12.82 -7.77 -29.51
C VAL A 69 -13.16 -8.47 -28.19
N PRO A 70 -12.93 -9.79 -28.05
CA PRO A 70 -13.13 -10.48 -26.77
C PRO A 70 -12.07 -10.03 -25.74
N VAL A 71 -12.52 -9.61 -24.55
CA VAL A 71 -11.67 -9.10 -23.45
C VAL A 71 -11.68 -9.99 -22.19
N GLY A 72 -12.47 -11.07 -22.19
CA GLY A 72 -12.51 -12.04 -21.09
C GLY A 72 -13.75 -12.94 -21.15
N CYS A 73 -13.92 -13.81 -20.16
CA CYS A 73 -15.12 -14.61 -19.95
C CYS A 73 -15.81 -14.18 -18.64
N VAL A 74 -17.14 -14.09 -18.63
CA VAL A 74 -17.97 -13.82 -17.45
C VAL A 74 -19.00 -14.93 -17.27
N CYS A 75 -19.32 -15.27 -16.03
CA CYS A 75 -20.28 -16.33 -15.77
C CYS A 75 -21.73 -15.85 -15.77
N LYS A 76 -22.62 -16.71 -16.27
CA LYS A 76 -24.07 -16.58 -16.22
C LYS A 76 -24.65 -17.84 -15.58
N PRO A 77 -25.33 -17.77 -14.42
CA PRO A 77 -25.65 -16.60 -13.60
C PRO A 77 -24.48 -16.11 -12.72
N SER A 78 -24.62 -14.91 -12.13
CA SER A 78 -23.64 -14.13 -11.34
C SER A 78 -23.10 -14.80 -10.05
N VAL A 79 -23.28 -16.11 -9.90
CA VAL A 79 -22.98 -16.92 -8.71
C VAL A 79 -21.77 -17.82 -8.90
N CYS A 80 -21.12 -17.81 -10.06
CA CYS A 80 -19.93 -18.61 -10.27
C CYS A 80 -18.71 -17.93 -9.61
N PRO A 81 -17.79 -18.72 -9.03
CA PRO A 81 -16.51 -18.21 -8.57
C PRO A 81 -15.78 -17.52 -9.73
N GLN A 82 -15.11 -16.39 -9.47
CA GLN A 82 -14.37 -15.68 -10.52
C GLN A 82 -13.39 -16.63 -11.24
N PRO A 83 -13.29 -16.52 -12.57
CA PRO A 83 -12.38 -17.34 -13.35
C PRO A 83 -10.95 -17.11 -12.90
N CYS A 84 -10.20 -18.20 -12.75
CA CYS A 84 -8.83 -18.17 -12.28
C CYS A 84 -7.87 -17.92 -13.43
N PHE A 85 -7.23 -16.75 -13.47
CA PHE A 85 -6.13 -16.47 -14.40
C PHE A 85 -4.80 -16.80 -13.72
N GLY A 86 -4.47 -18.10 -13.65
CA GLY A 86 -3.24 -18.59 -13.04
C GLY A 86 -3.40 -19.98 -12.43
N ASN A 87 -2.57 -20.31 -11.44
CA ASN A 87 -2.60 -21.62 -10.78
C ASN A 87 -3.71 -21.63 -9.69
N PRO A 88 -4.78 -22.42 -9.85
CA PRO A 88 -5.87 -22.45 -8.89
C PRO A 88 -5.46 -23.14 -7.59
N TYR A 89 -6.06 -22.72 -6.48
CA TYR A 89 -5.89 -23.38 -5.18
C TYR A 89 -7.17 -23.36 -4.35
N ILE A 90 -7.20 -24.25 -3.34
CA ILE A 90 -8.19 -24.25 -2.26
C ILE A 90 -7.40 -24.00 -0.97
N ASP A 91 -7.73 -22.92 -0.27
CA ASP A 91 -7.13 -22.59 1.02
C ASP A 91 -7.61 -23.61 2.07
N PRO A 92 -6.71 -24.40 2.70
CA PRO A 92 -7.11 -25.48 3.59
C PRO A 92 -7.69 -24.99 4.92
N LYS A 93 -7.48 -23.73 5.30
CA LYS A 93 -8.03 -23.13 6.53
C LYS A 93 -9.46 -22.67 6.35
N THR A 94 -9.78 -22.13 5.18
CA THR A 94 -11.08 -21.50 4.90
C THR A 94 -11.97 -22.30 3.95
N GLY A 95 -11.40 -23.23 3.19
CA GLY A 95 -12.06 -23.87 2.04
C GLY A 95 -12.27 -22.93 0.85
N GLY A 96 -11.80 -21.68 0.95
CA GLY A 96 -11.93 -20.67 -0.10
C GLY A 96 -11.12 -21.04 -1.33
N ARG A 97 -11.68 -20.79 -2.52
CA ARG A 97 -10.98 -20.96 -3.80
C ARG A 97 -10.27 -19.65 -4.16
N GLY A 98 -9.06 -19.76 -4.68
CA GLY A 98 -8.25 -18.61 -5.10
C GLY A 98 -7.29 -18.96 -6.22
N CYS A 99 -6.48 -17.97 -6.61
CA CYS A 99 -5.56 -18.06 -7.75
C CYS A 99 -4.21 -17.46 -7.41
N CYS A 100 -3.16 -18.21 -7.76
CA CYS A 100 -1.80 -17.69 -7.81
C CYS A 100 -1.44 -17.30 -9.23
N SER A 101 -0.49 -16.39 -9.40
CA SER A 101 0.10 -16.10 -10.71
C SER A 101 0.67 -17.37 -11.37
N LEU A 102 0.83 -17.38 -12.70
CA LEU A 102 1.30 -18.55 -13.47
C LEU A 102 2.68 -19.08 -13.01
N ASP A 103 3.52 -18.20 -12.47
CA ASP A 103 4.87 -18.49 -11.94
C ASP A 103 4.88 -18.88 -10.46
N GLN A 104 3.70 -18.95 -9.83
CA GLN A 104 3.54 -19.23 -8.41
C GLN A 104 2.65 -20.44 -8.17
N LYS A 105 2.92 -21.18 -7.09
CA LYS A 105 2.07 -22.26 -6.60
C LYS A 105 1.63 -21.94 -5.18
N TYR A 106 0.36 -22.19 -4.87
CA TYR A 106 -0.09 -22.06 -3.49
C TYR A 106 0.62 -23.08 -2.60
N SER A 107 1.20 -22.59 -1.52
CA SER A 107 1.86 -23.39 -0.50
C SER A 107 1.32 -22.96 0.86
N TYR A 108 1.24 -23.90 1.79
CA TYR A 108 0.68 -23.64 3.12
C TYR A 108 1.43 -24.43 4.18
N ASP A 109 1.37 -23.92 5.40
CA ASP A 109 1.91 -24.57 6.58
C ASP A 109 0.86 -25.54 7.14
N ASN A 110 1.20 -26.82 7.26
CA ASN A 110 0.24 -27.88 7.59
C ASN A 110 -0.22 -27.85 9.06
N THR A 111 0.46 -27.10 9.93
CA THR A 111 0.10 -26.96 11.34
C THR A 111 -0.89 -25.81 11.57
N SER A 112 -0.61 -24.64 10.99
CA SER A 112 -1.46 -23.45 11.10
C SER A 112 -2.57 -23.38 10.05
N LEU A 113 -2.48 -24.23 9.02
CA LEU A 113 -3.30 -24.22 7.80
C LEU A 113 -3.23 -22.90 7.02
N THR A 114 -2.34 -21.99 7.39
CA THR A 114 -2.21 -20.69 6.75
C THR A 114 -1.29 -20.83 5.54
N GLY A 115 -1.59 -20.14 4.44
CA GLY A 115 -0.81 -20.27 3.20
C GLY A 115 -0.78 -19.00 2.36
N ALA A 116 0.08 -19.03 1.33
CA ALA A 116 0.21 -17.98 0.34
C ALA A 116 0.69 -18.54 -1.01
N CYS A 117 0.61 -17.72 -2.05
CA CYS A 117 1.20 -18.03 -3.35
C CYS A 117 2.72 -17.83 -3.29
N CYS A 118 3.46 -18.92 -3.52
CA CYS A 118 4.91 -18.97 -3.43
C CYS A 118 5.52 -19.21 -4.82
N GLY A 119 6.63 -18.54 -5.13
CA GLY A 119 7.35 -18.73 -6.39
C GLY A 119 7.99 -20.12 -6.48
N ASN A 120 8.38 -20.52 -7.69
CA ASN A 120 9.05 -21.80 -7.91
C ASN A 120 10.23 -22.03 -6.96
N GLY A 121 10.30 -23.23 -6.37
CA GLY A 121 11.35 -23.62 -5.41
C GLY A 121 11.13 -23.14 -3.97
N THR A 122 10.05 -22.39 -3.70
CA THR A 122 9.71 -21.92 -2.35
C THR A 122 8.46 -22.63 -1.79
N SER A 123 8.33 -22.69 -0.47
CA SER A 123 7.21 -23.24 0.28
C SER A 123 6.87 -22.33 1.45
N TYR A 124 5.58 -22.21 1.78
CA TYR A 124 5.13 -21.36 2.87
C TYR A 124 5.43 -22.00 4.23
N ALA A 125 5.92 -21.20 5.17
CA ALA A 125 6.11 -21.58 6.57
C ALA A 125 5.46 -20.53 7.50
N TYR A 126 4.96 -20.97 8.65
CA TYR A 126 4.33 -20.11 9.65
C TYR A 126 5.02 -20.26 11.01
N ASP A 127 5.39 -19.13 11.61
CA ASP A 127 5.89 -19.07 12.98
C ASP A 127 4.72 -18.77 13.94
N PRO A 128 4.30 -19.75 14.78
CA PRO A 128 3.22 -19.55 15.72
C PRO A 128 3.58 -18.60 16.87
N VAL A 129 4.87 -18.42 17.19
CA VAL A 129 5.31 -17.53 18.28
C VAL A 129 5.23 -16.08 17.84
N ALA A 130 5.72 -15.77 16.63
CA ALA A 130 5.68 -14.42 16.08
C ALA A 130 4.33 -14.08 15.41
N GLY A 131 3.49 -15.07 15.11
CA GLY A 131 2.19 -14.87 14.46
C GLY A 131 2.32 -14.42 13.00
N VAL A 132 3.39 -14.83 12.32
CA VAL A 132 3.72 -14.42 10.94
C VAL A 132 4.08 -15.63 10.08
N GLY A 133 3.85 -15.56 8.78
CA GLY A 133 4.28 -16.58 7.83
C GLY A 133 4.69 -15.98 6.48
N GLY A 134 5.40 -16.77 5.68
CA GLY A 134 5.93 -16.35 4.38
C GLY A 134 6.53 -17.50 3.58
N CYS A 135 6.85 -17.23 2.30
CA CYS A 135 7.47 -18.20 1.40
C CYS A 135 8.98 -18.31 1.64
N CYS A 136 9.45 -19.53 1.85
CA CYS A 136 10.82 -19.91 2.15
C CYS A 136 11.38 -20.83 1.08
N ASN A 137 12.67 -20.79 0.81
CA ASN A 137 13.32 -21.88 0.06
C ASN A 137 13.18 -23.20 0.86
N GLY A 138 12.92 -24.30 0.14
CA GLY A 138 12.75 -25.62 0.77
C GLY A 138 13.98 -26.03 1.62
N PRO A 139 13.82 -27.04 2.50
CA PRO A 139 14.90 -27.50 3.36
C PRO A 139 16.13 -27.89 2.52
N THR A 140 17.27 -27.30 2.84
CA THR A 140 18.57 -27.78 2.32
C THR A 140 18.76 -29.23 2.76
N PRO A 141 18.93 -30.19 1.84
CA PRO A 141 19.19 -31.58 2.20
C PRO A 141 20.45 -31.67 3.07
N GLY A 142 20.33 -32.18 4.31
CA GLY A 142 21.48 -32.48 5.17
C GLY A 142 21.45 -31.97 6.61
N PHE A 143 20.48 -31.15 7.02
CA PHE A 143 20.32 -30.74 8.42
C PHE A 143 19.08 -31.40 9.05
N TYR A 144 19.27 -32.16 10.13
CA TYR A 144 18.21 -32.72 10.94
C TYR A 144 18.27 -32.14 12.37
N PRO A 145 17.16 -31.58 12.91
CA PRO A 145 15.86 -31.39 12.25
C PRO A 145 15.98 -30.41 11.06
N PRO A 146 15.07 -30.49 10.06
CA PRO A 146 15.09 -29.58 8.92
C PRO A 146 15.02 -28.14 9.42
N THR A 147 16.15 -27.44 9.39
CA THR A 147 16.20 -26.01 9.64
C THR A 147 15.83 -25.35 8.33
N TYR A 148 14.63 -24.78 8.28
CA TYR A 148 14.27 -23.88 7.20
C TYR A 148 15.23 -22.70 7.26
N SER A 149 16.16 -22.62 6.31
CA SER A 149 17.10 -21.50 6.17
C SER A 149 16.40 -20.30 5.54
N CYS A 150 15.25 -19.92 6.10
CA CYS A 150 14.66 -18.66 5.73
C CYS A 150 15.43 -17.58 6.49
N SER A 151 16.22 -16.81 5.76
CA SER A 151 16.06 -15.36 5.90
C SER A 151 14.66 -14.99 5.39
N CYS A 152 13.62 -15.46 6.08
CA CYS A 152 12.43 -14.66 6.22
C CYS A 152 12.98 -13.44 6.92
N GLY A 153 13.32 -12.39 6.17
CA GLY A 153 13.55 -11.10 6.79
C GLY A 153 12.40 -10.93 7.75
N ALA A 154 12.73 -10.77 9.05
CA ALA A 154 11.77 -10.37 10.07
C ALA A 154 10.76 -9.46 9.39
N PRO A 155 9.44 -9.75 9.52
CA PRO A 155 8.38 -9.26 8.64
C PRO A 155 8.80 -7.89 8.16
N LYS A 156 9.09 -7.73 6.85
CA LYS A 156 9.59 -6.46 6.31
C LYS A 156 8.72 -5.41 7.00
N PRO A 157 9.29 -4.63 7.96
CA PRO A 157 8.45 -3.90 8.89
C PRO A 157 7.44 -3.15 8.04
N LEU A 158 6.15 -3.14 8.43
CA LEU A 158 5.12 -2.32 7.77
C LEU A 158 5.85 -1.10 7.21
N PRO A 159 5.94 -0.93 5.87
CA PRO A 159 7.01 -0.14 5.28
C PRO A 159 7.14 1.14 6.09
N PRO A 160 8.30 1.37 6.76
CA PRO A 160 8.47 2.51 7.66
C PRO A 160 7.99 3.84 7.04
N ASP A 161 7.95 3.86 5.71
CA ASP A 161 7.43 4.91 4.84
C ASP A 161 5.96 5.32 5.05
N GLU A 162 5.03 4.46 5.49
CA GLU A 162 3.60 4.87 5.51
C GLU A 162 3.30 6.00 6.51
N CYS A 163 4.11 6.13 7.58
CA CYS A 163 3.99 7.23 8.55
C CYS A 163 5.01 8.36 8.36
N THR A 164 6.13 8.08 7.69
CA THR A 164 7.17 9.06 7.38
C THR A 164 6.94 9.74 6.04
N LYS A 165 6.02 9.22 5.21
CA LYS A 165 5.48 9.93 4.05
C LYS A 165 4.84 11.26 4.49
N PRO A 166 5.17 12.37 3.82
CA PRO A 166 4.45 13.63 4.01
C PRO A 166 2.94 13.41 3.86
N PHE A 167 2.18 13.99 4.78
CA PHE A 167 0.72 13.92 4.79
C PHE A 167 0.13 15.33 4.79
N PRO A 168 -1.17 15.49 4.43
CA PRO A 168 -1.79 16.80 4.44
C PRO A 168 -1.58 17.54 5.77
N LYS A 169 -1.11 18.79 5.71
CA LYS A 169 -0.69 19.66 6.83
C LYS A 169 0.62 19.34 7.53
N SER A 170 1.30 18.24 7.18
CA SER A 170 2.61 18.00 7.78
C SER A 170 3.67 18.89 7.14
N VAL A 171 4.57 19.44 7.95
CA VAL A 171 5.84 20.01 7.49
C VAL A 171 6.92 18.95 7.65
N GLN A 172 7.68 18.67 6.60
CA GLN A 172 8.81 17.75 6.67
C GLN A 172 10.09 18.50 7.06
N ASN A 173 10.78 18.03 8.09
CA ASN A 173 12.09 18.54 8.50
C ASN A 173 12.91 17.39 9.06
N GLY A 174 14.18 17.27 8.68
CA GLY A 174 15.09 16.22 9.16
C GLY A 174 14.54 14.79 9.07
N GLY A 175 13.74 14.48 8.04
CA GLY A 175 13.12 13.17 7.83
C GLY A 175 11.89 12.86 8.69
N LYS A 176 11.43 13.80 9.53
CA LYS A 176 10.21 13.68 10.34
C LYS A 176 9.09 14.56 9.80
N ASN A 177 7.86 14.16 10.05
CA ASN A 177 6.64 14.92 9.71
C ASN A 177 6.09 15.61 10.96
N TYR A 178 5.87 16.91 10.84
CA TYR A 178 5.39 17.75 11.93
C TYR A 178 3.99 18.28 11.66
N LEU A 179 3.07 18.13 12.62
CA LEU A 179 1.88 18.97 12.70
C LEU A 179 2.23 20.22 13.49
N THR A 180 2.15 21.39 12.86
CA THR A 180 2.50 22.68 13.46
C THR A 180 1.27 23.43 13.94
N TYR A 181 1.38 24.12 15.07
CA TYR A 181 0.32 24.92 15.68
C TYR A 181 0.86 26.29 16.06
N THR A 182 0.16 27.35 15.66
CA THR A 182 0.48 28.73 16.03
C THR A 182 -0.34 29.17 17.23
N GLY A 183 0.31 29.88 18.16
CA GLY A 183 -0.33 30.41 19.35
C GLY A 183 -0.79 29.34 20.33
N ARG A 184 -0.16 28.16 20.32
CA ARG A 184 -0.52 27.04 21.18
C ARG A 184 0.71 26.33 21.71
N ALA A 185 0.71 26.00 22.99
CA ALA A 185 1.80 25.31 23.67
C ALA A 185 1.44 23.85 23.99
N THR A 186 2.45 22.98 23.89
CA THR A 186 2.37 21.57 24.29
C THR A 186 2.75 21.41 25.77
N TYR A 187 1.92 20.73 26.56
CA TYR A 187 2.28 20.38 27.94
C TYR A 187 2.91 19.01 27.96
N ALA A 188 4.24 19.01 27.99
CA ALA A 188 5.04 17.81 27.87
C ALA A 188 6.43 18.03 28.49
N THR A 189 7.12 16.93 28.79
CA THR A 189 8.41 16.88 29.46
C THR A 189 9.48 17.51 28.59
N ASN A 190 10.04 18.63 29.03
CA ASN A 190 11.14 19.30 28.31
C ASN A 190 12.42 18.46 28.39
N ILE A 191 13.13 18.36 27.27
CA ILE A 191 14.41 17.68 27.14
C ILE A 191 15.48 18.65 26.60
N PRO A 192 16.79 18.39 26.84
CA PRO A 192 17.86 19.22 26.31
C PRO A 192 17.95 19.17 24.78
N GLY A 193 18.72 20.10 24.20
CA GLY A 193 19.04 20.12 22.76
C GLY A 193 18.43 21.27 21.95
N GLY A 194 17.54 22.08 22.54
CA GLY A 194 16.90 23.21 21.85
C GLY A 194 17.61 24.56 21.98
N GLY A 195 18.59 24.72 22.88
CA GLY A 195 19.10 26.04 23.29
C GLY A 195 19.66 26.93 22.18
N ASP A 196 20.23 26.32 21.13
CA ASP A 196 20.85 27.03 20.02
C ASP A 196 19.86 27.42 18.90
N ALA A 197 18.65 26.85 18.91
CA ALA A 197 17.64 27.15 17.90
C ALA A 197 16.99 28.52 18.15
N LYS A 198 17.22 29.48 17.24
CA LYS A 198 16.72 30.87 17.31
C LYS A 198 15.53 31.14 16.39
N THR A 199 15.11 30.15 15.62
CA THR A 199 13.93 30.20 14.74
C THR A 199 13.12 28.92 14.90
N PHE A 200 11.83 28.98 14.53
CA PHE A 200 10.96 27.80 14.57
C PHE A 200 11.51 26.65 13.71
N ASN A 201 12.01 26.94 12.50
CA ASN A 201 12.60 25.93 11.62
C ASN A 201 13.88 25.30 12.19
N GLN A 202 14.72 26.07 12.88
CA GLN A 202 15.86 25.52 13.61
C GLN A 202 15.41 24.64 14.78
N CYS A 203 14.29 24.98 15.44
CA CYS A 203 13.72 24.17 16.51
C CYS A 203 13.20 22.83 15.98
N LEU A 204 12.54 22.81 14.82
CA LEU A 204 12.15 21.58 14.11
C LEU A 204 13.36 20.71 13.77
N ALA A 205 14.42 21.31 13.23
CA ALA A 205 15.65 20.59 12.90
C ALA A 205 16.33 20.00 14.15
N ALA A 206 16.39 20.76 15.25
CA ALA A 206 16.90 20.28 16.54
C ALA A 206 16.08 19.08 17.04
N CYS A 207 14.76 19.17 17.01
CA CYS A 207 13.88 18.05 17.36
C CYS A 207 14.05 16.83 16.44
N SER A 208 14.35 17.05 15.16
CA SER A 208 14.58 15.95 14.23
C SER A 208 15.88 15.20 14.54
N ALA A 209 16.93 15.93 14.92
CA ALA A 209 18.23 15.38 15.31
C ALA A 209 18.20 14.71 16.71
N THR A 210 17.25 15.06 17.56
CA THR A 210 17.07 14.44 18.88
C THR A 210 16.16 13.21 18.80
N SER A 211 16.71 12.03 19.10
CA SER A 211 16.04 10.73 18.90
C SER A 211 14.73 10.59 19.69
N ASN A 212 14.69 11.08 20.93
CA ASN A 212 13.51 11.04 21.79
C ASN A 212 12.64 12.31 21.70
N CYS A 213 12.91 13.24 20.77
CA CYS A 213 12.05 14.40 20.58
C CYS A 213 10.85 14.04 19.70
N VAL A 214 9.66 14.23 20.27
CA VAL A 214 8.36 13.96 19.62
C VAL A 214 7.48 15.21 19.54
N ALA A 215 7.80 16.26 20.29
CA ALA A 215 7.12 17.55 20.24
C ALA A 215 8.10 18.69 20.57
N LEU A 216 7.70 19.92 20.27
CA LEU A 216 8.45 21.12 20.63
C LEU A 216 7.52 22.31 20.87
N ASP A 217 8.00 23.26 21.67
CA ASP A 217 7.48 24.62 21.76
C ASP A 217 8.59 25.61 21.42
N PHE A 218 8.26 26.65 20.65
CA PHE A 218 9.14 27.76 20.32
C PHE A 218 8.50 29.06 20.80
N ILE A 219 9.12 29.69 21.79
CA ILE A 219 8.67 30.99 22.30
C ILE A 219 9.14 32.06 21.32
N THR A 220 8.22 32.67 20.59
CA THR A 220 8.50 33.55 19.46
C THR A 220 9.23 34.82 19.86
N ASP A 221 8.93 35.35 21.05
CA ASP A 221 9.49 36.61 21.55
C ASP A 221 10.91 36.43 22.09
N LEU A 222 11.13 35.32 22.79
CA LEU A 222 12.42 35.01 23.43
C LEU A 222 13.39 34.27 22.49
N LYS A 223 12.92 33.81 21.32
CA LYS A 223 13.67 32.96 20.39
C LYS A 223 14.24 31.72 21.11
N GLN A 224 13.41 31.10 21.95
CA GLN A 224 13.77 29.94 22.76
C GLN A 224 13.01 28.70 22.30
N CYS A 225 13.72 27.59 22.17
CA CYS A 225 13.19 26.32 21.73
C CYS A 225 13.23 25.29 22.87
N TYR A 226 12.09 24.67 23.13
CA TYR A 226 11.89 23.63 24.13
C TYR A 226 11.49 22.34 23.44
N LEU A 227 12.44 21.41 23.34
CA LEU A 227 12.21 20.07 22.82
C LEU A 227 11.50 19.22 23.87
N LYS A 228 10.68 18.24 23.44
CA LYS A 228 9.86 17.44 24.35
C LYS A 228 9.83 15.97 23.99
N SER A 229 9.79 15.11 25.01
CA SER A 229 9.80 13.65 24.87
C SER A 229 8.44 12.98 24.87
N ASP A 230 7.36 13.73 25.10
CA ASP A 230 5.97 13.26 25.11
C ASP A 230 5.01 14.36 24.60
N GLY A 231 3.69 14.14 24.75
CA GLY A 231 2.65 15.12 24.38
C GLY A 231 2.39 15.26 22.87
N ASN A 232 2.89 14.32 22.07
CA ASN A 232 2.66 14.27 20.62
C ASN A 232 1.38 13.51 20.23
N ASP A 233 0.62 13.07 21.23
CA ASP A 233 -0.59 12.28 21.04
C ASP A 233 -1.84 13.14 20.90
N LYS A 234 -1.83 14.45 21.19
CA LYS A 234 -3.04 15.30 21.17
C LYS A 234 -2.80 16.65 20.49
N VAL A 235 -3.90 17.31 20.12
CA VAL A 235 -3.86 18.74 19.74
C VAL A 235 -3.43 19.55 20.97
N PRO A 236 -2.47 20.48 20.85
CA PRO A 236 -2.12 21.40 21.92
C PRO A 236 -3.33 22.20 22.41
N SER A 237 -3.72 22.00 23.66
CA SER A 237 -4.95 22.58 24.22
C SER A 237 -4.74 24.00 24.75
N ARG A 238 -3.52 24.39 25.11
CA ARG A 238 -3.23 25.69 25.73
C ARG A 238 -3.09 26.77 24.67
N GLN A 239 -3.96 27.76 24.69
CA GLN A 239 -3.75 28.99 23.94
C GLN A 239 -2.65 29.81 24.60
N GLN A 240 -1.62 30.13 23.83
CA GLN A 240 -0.49 30.93 24.25
C GLN A 240 0.09 31.64 23.02
N ASN A 241 -0.34 32.89 22.81
CA ASN A 241 -0.16 33.61 21.54
C ASN A 241 1.31 33.81 21.11
N ASN A 242 2.27 33.70 22.03
CA ASN A 242 3.70 33.83 21.75
C ASN A 242 4.45 32.48 21.67
N VAL A 243 3.72 31.38 21.45
CA VAL A 243 4.29 30.05 21.29
C VAL A 243 3.81 29.42 19.99
N ASP A 244 4.76 29.03 19.15
CA ASP A 244 4.54 28.08 18.07
C ASP A 244 4.95 26.69 18.54
N SER A 245 4.13 25.69 18.32
CA SER A 245 4.44 24.31 18.67
C SER A 245 4.39 23.39 17.47
N ALA A 246 5.06 22.25 17.60
CA ALA A 246 4.93 21.17 16.62
C ALA A 246 4.95 19.82 17.32
N ILE A 247 4.20 18.86 16.78
CA ILE A 247 4.21 17.47 17.23
C ILE A 247 4.56 16.55 16.08
N ILE A 248 5.19 15.43 16.38
CA ILE A 248 5.46 14.30 15.49
C ILE A 248 4.47 13.21 15.87
N PRO A 249 3.31 13.09 15.20
CA PRO A 249 2.29 12.12 15.61
C PRO A 249 2.81 10.69 15.51
N ALA A 250 2.40 9.84 16.44
CA ALA A 250 2.74 8.43 16.39
C ALA A 250 2.01 7.71 15.24
N CYS A 251 2.62 6.64 14.73
CA CYS A 251 1.92 5.71 13.83
C CYS A 251 0.72 5.07 14.51
N LEU A 252 -0.33 4.83 13.75
CA LEU A 252 -1.36 3.86 14.13
C LEU A 252 -0.78 2.44 14.05
N THR A 253 -1.05 1.62 15.05
CA THR A 253 -0.62 0.23 15.16
C THR A 253 -1.84 -0.70 15.31
N LYS A 254 -1.65 -1.99 15.05
CA LYS A 254 -2.73 -3.00 15.25
C LYS A 254 -3.20 -3.13 16.70
N ASN A 255 -2.37 -2.74 17.65
CA ASN A 255 -2.66 -2.84 19.09
C ASN A 255 -3.40 -1.60 19.62
N ASP A 256 -3.50 -0.53 18.84
CA ASP A 256 -4.22 0.67 19.23
C ASP A 256 -5.73 0.39 19.30
N LYS A 257 -6.33 0.68 20.45
CA LYS A 257 -7.74 0.45 20.74
C LYS A 257 -8.27 1.45 21.77
N CYS A 258 -9.59 1.55 21.87
CA CYS A 258 -10.19 2.28 22.97
C CYS A 258 -9.95 1.56 24.31
N PRO A 259 -9.85 2.29 25.43
CA PRO A 259 -10.00 3.75 25.56
C PRO A 259 -8.73 4.56 25.26
N ALA A 260 -7.57 3.93 25.09
CA ALA A 260 -6.27 4.61 24.95
C ALA A 260 -6.19 5.56 23.75
N LEU A 261 -6.94 5.27 22.69
CA LEU A 261 -7.02 6.13 21.51
C LEU A 261 -7.79 7.44 21.73
N ASN A 262 -8.59 7.58 22.78
CA ASN A 262 -9.53 8.69 22.88
C ASN A 262 -8.83 10.06 22.87
N GLN A 263 -9.27 10.91 21.94
CA GLN A 263 -8.73 12.24 21.65
C GLN A 263 -7.25 12.24 21.23
N THR A 264 -6.74 11.10 20.76
CA THR A 264 -5.37 11.01 20.26
C THR A 264 -5.27 11.30 18.77
N ILE A 265 -4.08 11.68 18.30
CA ILE A 265 -3.71 11.87 16.90
C ILE A 265 -2.75 10.73 16.51
N LYS A 266 -3.09 10.01 15.45
CA LYS A 266 -2.19 9.02 14.83
C LYS A 266 -2.08 9.25 13.33
N VAL A 267 -1.02 8.75 12.73
CA VAL A 267 -0.81 8.80 11.27
C VAL A 267 -0.83 7.40 10.68
N TYR A 268 -1.46 7.27 9.53
CA TYR A 268 -1.42 6.07 8.69
C TYR A 268 -1.69 6.40 7.23
N GLY A 269 -1.03 5.73 6.29
CA GLY A 269 -1.31 5.87 4.86
C GLY A 269 -1.16 7.29 4.33
N GLY A 270 -0.21 8.06 4.87
CA GLY A 270 -0.06 9.48 4.52
C GLY A 270 -1.26 10.34 4.93
N GLN A 271 -1.99 9.95 5.98
CA GLN A 271 -3.08 10.75 6.57
C GLN A 271 -2.98 10.77 8.10
N GLY A 272 -3.27 11.93 8.70
CA GLY A 272 -3.44 12.05 10.13
C GLY A 272 -4.91 11.85 10.53
N TYR A 273 -5.14 11.19 11.66
CA TYR A 273 -6.47 10.89 12.19
C TYR A 273 -6.57 11.31 13.65
N THR A 274 -7.68 11.96 14.02
CA THR A 274 -8.07 12.15 15.42
C THR A 274 -9.09 11.09 15.83
N PHE A 275 -8.85 10.42 16.94
CA PHE A 275 -9.69 9.32 17.41
C PHE A 275 -10.63 9.78 18.52
N TYR A 276 -11.87 9.34 18.48
CA TYR A 276 -12.91 9.66 19.46
C TYR A 276 -13.60 8.36 19.89
N CYS A 277 -13.25 7.88 21.08
CA CYS A 277 -13.86 6.69 21.67
C CYS A 277 -15.26 7.03 22.18
N GLY A 278 -16.21 6.11 21.98
CA GLY A 278 -17.60 6.28 22.39
C GLY A 278 -18.37 7.27 21.50
N ARG A 279 -17.91 7.51 20.28
CA ARG A 279 -18.50 8.47 19.33
C ARG A 279 -18.54 7.87 17.94
N VAL A 280 -19.47 8.37 17.13
CA VAL A 280 -19.64 7.98 15.72
C VAL A 280 -19.80 9.20 14.84
N LEU A 281 -19.18 9.16 13.66
CA LEU A 281 -19.46 10.05 12.55
C LEU A 281 -20.86 9.76 11.98
N GLY A 282 -21.51 10.80 11.42
CA GLY A 282 -22.87 10.78 10.87
C GLY A 282 -23.16 9.69 9.81
N THR A 283 -24.35 9.70 9.21
CA THR A 283 -24.89 8.51 8.50
C THR A 283 -24.23 8.14 7.17
N GLY A 284 -23.63 9.08 6.44
CA GLY A 284 -23.07 8.83 5.10
C GLY A 284 -21.91 7.83 5.08
N ASN A 285 -22.02 6.78 4.26
CA ASN A 285 -20.96 5.81 4.00
C ASN A 285 -20.42 5.98 2.56
N VAL A 286 -19.10 5.91 2.37
CA VAL A 286 -18.48 5.94 1.02
C VAL A 286 -18.66 4.60 0.30
N LYS A 287 -18.74 3.50 1.06
CA LYS A 287 -19.00 2.16 0.56
C LYS A 287 -19.87 1.36 1.55
N PRO A 288 -20.56 0.29 1.13
CA PRO A 288 -21.30 -0.57 2.05
C PRO A 288 -20.44 -1.03 3.23
N THR A 289 -21.06 -1.16 4.41
CA THR A 289 -20.40 -1.69 5.61
C THR A 289 -19.89 -3.11 5.37
N TYR A 290 -18.71 -3.43 5.88
CA TYR A 290 -18.03 -4.70 5.67
C TYR A 290 -17.18 -5.04 6.89
N THR A 291 -16.78 -6.29 7.04
CA THR A 291 -16.00 -6.74 8.22
C THR A 291 -14.50 -6.66 7.94
N THR A 292 -13.74 -6.10 8.89
CA THR A 292 -12.27 -6.13 8.88
C THR A 292 -11.75 -6.81 10.16
N PRO A 293 -10.51 -7.34 10.18
CA PRO A 293 -9.95 -8.01 11.37
C PRO A 293 -9.60 -7.05 12.51
N ASP A 294 -9.35 -5.78 12.21
CA ASP A 294 -8.98 -4.76 13.20
C ASP A 294 -9.27 -3.33 12.70
N LEU A 295 -9.20 -2.36 13.64
CA LEU A 295 -9.37 -0.93 13.37
C LEU A 295 -8.31 -0.43 12.38
N PHE A 296 -7.08 -0.94 12.50
CA PHE A 296 -5.96 -0.58 11.64
C PHE A 296 -6.28 -0.84 10.17
N THR A 297 -6.86 -2.00 9.85
CA THR A 297 -7.28 -2.38 8.50
C THR A 297 -8.41 -1.48 8.02
N CYS A 298 -9.36 -1.14 8.88
CA CYS A 298 -10.45 -0.22 8.54
C CYS A 298 -9.93 1.20 8.21
N VAL A 299 -8.99 1.73 9.00
CA VAL A 299 -8.33 3.03 8.73
C VAL A 299 -7.47 2.95 7.47
N SER A 300 -6.75 1.85 7.25
CA SER A 300 -5.98 1.59 6.03
C SER A 300 -6.85 1.67 4.79
N ASP A 301 -8.04 1.08 4.81
CA ASP A 301 -8.98 1.16 3.70
C ASP A 301 -9.50 2.58 3.50
N CYS A 302 -9.81 3.31 4.57
CA CYS A 302 -10.19 4.72 4.48
C CYS A 302 -9.10 5.56 3.81
N SER A 303 -7.83 5.32 4.16
CA SER A 303 -6.70 6.09 3.62
C SER A 303 -6.55 5.98 2.09
N LYS A 304 -7.06 4.88 1.52
CA LYS A 304 -7.02 4.56 0.08
C LYS A 304 -8.33 4.86 -0.64
N THR A 305 -9.40 5.20 0.09
CA THR A 305 -10.74 5.37 -0.47
C THR A 305 -11.02 6.86 -0.72
N PRO A 306 -11.14 7.31 -1.99
CA PRO A 306 -11.48 8.69 -2.29
C PRO A 306 -12.77 9.13 -1.60
N GLY A 307 -12.75 10.30 -0.98
CA GLY A 307 -13.91 10.85 -0.27
C GLY A 307 -14.13 10.31 1.16
N CYS A 308 -13.30 9.37 1.63
CA CYS A 308 -13.35 8.95 3.03
C CYS A 308 -12.88 10.07 3.96
N GLN A 309 -13.73 10.45 4.90
CA GLN A 309 -13.49 11.50 5.91
C GLN A 309 -13.19 10.92 7.29
N GLY A 310 -13.30 9.60 7.44
CA GLY A 310 -13.06 8.89 8.67
C GLY A 310 -13.73 7.53 8.68
N VAL A 311 -13.63 6.84 9.81
CA VAL A 311 -14.26 5.53 10.01
C VAL A 311 -15.04 5.47 11.31
N ASN A 312 -16.11 4.68 11.34
CA ASN A 312 -16.67 4.15 12.58
C ASN A 312 -16.32 2.67 12.69
N TYR A 313 -15.73 2.26 13.82
CA TYR A 313 -15.31 0.88 14.08
C TYR A 313 -15.66 0.44 15.51
N PRO A 314 -15.89 -0.84 15.81
CA PRO A 314 -16.16 -1.29 17.18
C PRO A 314 -15.07 -0.92 18.18
N ALA A 315 -15.46 -0.32 19.30
CA ALA A 315 -14.55 0.17 20.33
C ALA A 315 -13.81 -0.95 21.08
N ALA A 316 -14.43 -2.14 21.16
CA ALA A 316 -13.83 -3.33 21.80
C ALA A 316 -12.57 -3.84 21.07
N GLY A 317 -12.33 -3.40 19.83
CA GLY A 317 -11.28 -3.95 18.97
C GLY A 317 -11.64 -5.32 18.41
N GLY A 318 -10.64 -6.01 17.85
CA GLY A 318 -10.85 -7.28 17.15
C GLY A 318 -11.60 -7.11 15.83
N ALA A 319 -12.11 -8.22 15.29
CA ALA A 319 -12.83 -8.23 14.02
C ALA A 319 -14.19 -7.55 14.17
N GLY A 320 -14.57 -6.69 13.22
CA GLY A 320 -15.74 -5.84 13.38
C GLY A 320 -16.18 -5.13 12.11
N ALA A 321 -17.37 -4.54 12.18
CA ALA A 321 -17.96 -3.77 11.09
C ALA A 321 -17.20 -2.46 10.86
N CYS A 322 -16.51 -2.35 9.73
CA CYS A 322 -15.88 -1.15 9.24
C CYS A 322 -16.86 -0.30 8.43
N ASN A 323 -17.07 0.94 8.87
CA ASN A 323 -17.92 1.90 8.18
C ASN A 323 -17.05 3.06 7.71
N LEU A 324 -16.74 3.13 6.41
CA LEU A 324 -16.02 4.27 5.84
C LEU A 324 -16.97 5.44 5.62
N LYS A 325 -16.69 6.59 6.23
CA LYS A 325 -17.64 7.69 6.36
C LYS A 325 -17.33 8.79 5.36
N SER A 326 -18.36 9.28 4.66
CA SER A 326 -18.23 10.36 3.67
C SER A 326 -18.39 11.75 4.28
N ASN A 327 -19.05 11.84 5.44
CA ASN A 327 -19.36 13.09 6.10
C ASN A 327 -18.26 13.43 7.10
N TYR A 328 -17.75 14.65 7.01
CA TYR A 328 -16.76 15.17 7.94
C TYR A 328 -17.45 15.80 9.15
N GLU A 329 -17.04 15.39 10.34
CA GLU A 329 -17.50 15.94 11.61
C GLU A 329 -16.41 15.75 12.66
N SER A 330 -15.91 16.84 13.24
CA SER A 330 -14.83 16.80 14.23
C SER A 330 -15.05 17.92 15.26
N PRO A 331 -15.24 17.61 16.56
CA PRO A 331 -15.50 16.28 17.10
C PRO A 331 -16.87 15.74 16.65
N PRO A 332 -17.05 14.41 16.51
CA PRO A 332 -18.37 13.85 16.25
C PRO A 332 -19.33 14.10 17.42
N LYS A 333 -20.52 14.64 17.15
CA LYS A 333 -21.53 14.97 18.17
C LYS A 333 -22.25 13.75 18.70
N THR A 334 -22.45 12.74 17.84
CA THR A 334 -23.20 11.54 18.18
C THR A 334 -22.39 10.64 19.12
N VAL A 335 -22.94 10.39 20.30
CA VAL A 335 -22.36 9.48 21.30
C VAL A 335 -22.85 8.06 21.05
N ASN A 336 -21.92 7.12 21.00
CA ASN A 336 -22.20 5.69 20.95
C ASN A 336 -21.01 4.92 21.53
N ALA A 337 -21.17 4.40 22.75
CA ALA A 337 -20.10 3.73 23.52
C ALA A 337 -19.50 2.51 22.81
N TYR A 338 -20.21 1.90 21.85
CA TYR A 338 -19.76 0.70 21.15
C TYR A 338 -18.79 0.97 20.01
N TYR A 339 -18.53 2.24 19.68
CA TYR A 339 -17.73 2.62 18.53
C TYR A 339 -16.58 3.58 18.87
N VAL A 340 -15.57 3.55 18.01
CA VAL A 340 -14.56 4.58 17.86
C VAL A 340 -14.75 5.25 16.50
N ALA A 341 -14.73 6.57 16.50
CA ALA A 341 -14.62 7.37 15.29
C ALA A 341 -13.17 7.78 15.08
N ALA A 342 -12.57 7.44 13.93
CA ALA A 342 -11.28 8.01 13.52
C ALA A 342 -11.54 9.01 12.40
N VAL A 343 -11.25 10.29 12.64
CA VAL A 343 -11.60 11.39 11.74
C VAL A 343 -10.35 11.91 11.05
N VAL A 344 -10.37 12.01 9.72
CA VAL A 344 -9.25 12.53 8.93
C VAL A 344 -8.98 14.00 9.28
N LEU A 345 -7.72 14.39 9.47
CA LEU A 345 -7.33 15.79 9.67
C LEU A 345 -7.49 16.60 8.37
N LYS A 346 -8.62 17.30 8.18
CA LYS A 346 -8.86 18.16 7.00
C LYS A 346 -8.09 19.48 7.03
N GLN A 347 -7.47 19.89 5.91
CA GLN A 347 -7.03 21.28 5.70
C GLN A 347 -8.21 22.25 5.88
N ARG A 348 -8.02 23.32 6.68
CA ARG A 348 -8.90 24.48 6.59
C ARG A 348 -8.63 25.10 5.22
N VAL A 349 -9.59 24.99 4.32
CA VAL A 349 -9.50 25.62 3.00
C VAL A 349 -9.86 27.09 3.19
N GLY A 350 -8.84 27.93 3.41
CA GLY A 350 -8.95 29.39 3.35
C GLY A 350 -9.14 30.12 4.69
N GLY A 351 -8.22 31.04 4.98
CA GLY A 351 -8.51 32.31 5.68
C GLY A 351 -8.47 32.32 7.22
N SER A 352 -7.37 32.89 7.74
CA SER A 352 -7.23 33.54 9.05
C SER A 352 -7.43 32.74 10.35
N SER A 353 -6.47 32.92 11.26
CA SER A 353 -6.51 32.74 12.72
C SER A 353 -7.35 31.59 13.30
N VAL A 354 -6.63 30.73 14.00
CA VAL A 354 -7.09 29.59 14.80
C VAL A 354 -8.16 30.01 15.84
N GLU A 355 -9.44 30.01 15.47
CA GLU A 355 -10.52 29.89 16.44
C GLU A 355 -10.68 28.43 16.89
N SER A 356 -10.83 28.29 18.21
CA SER A 356 -10.86 27.08 19.00
C SER A 356 -12.12 26.24 18.77
N GLU A 357 -11.93 24.96 18.43
CA GLU A 357 -12.91 23.93 18.78
C GLU A 357 -12.33 23.14 19.96
N LEU A 358 -12.63 23.62 21.16
CA LEU A 358 -12.81 22.82 22.37
C LEU A 358 -14.09 23.27 23.04
#